data_AF-A0A0S9D877-F1
#
_entry.id   AF-A0A0S9D877-F1
#
_cell.length_a   1.000
_cell.length_b   1.000
_cell.length_c   1.000
_cell.angle_alpha   90.00
_cell.angle_beta   90.00
_cell.angle_gamma   90.00
#
_symmetry.space_group_name_H-M   'P 1'
#
loop_
_entity.id
_entity.type
_entity.pdbx_description
1 polymer ?
#
loop_
_entity_poly.entity_id
_entity_poly.type
_entity_poly.pdbx_seq_one_letter_code
_entity_poly.pdbx_strand_id
1 'polypeptide(L)'
;MGELALDYCGEWHEPPDDAVFSIGREGDLAVDENPYLHRQFLEIARQNGIWWLSNVGSMISATVADTTGGMQAWVAPGARIPIVFGQTRVVFTAGPTTYEFDIHLRTPAFRQQARAEDSGGAATIGPVRFTDAQKAVIVALAEPLLRREGTGYSAIPSSAQAAEKLGWALTRFNRKLDNVCDKLDRVGVAGLRGGAGRLATNRRARLVEHAITSHLVTAEDLGLLDAQQGRAEDE
;
A
#
# COMPACT_ATOMS: atom_id res chain seq x y z
N MET A 1 -26.02 8.75 -1.85
CA MET A 1 -24.55 8.74 -1.77
C MET A 1 -23.99 9.68 -2.82
N GLY A 2 -23.23 10.67 -2.38
CA GLY A 2 -22.71 11.81 -3.15
C GLY A 2 -21.74 11.42 -4.27
N GLU A 3 -21.18 12.42 -4.95
CA GLU A 3 -20.22 12.22 -6.06
C GLU A 3 -18.98 11.45 -5.60
N LEU A 4 -18.49 11.78 -4.40
CA LEU A 4 -17.38 11.15 -3.72
C LEU A 4 -17.82 10.62 -2.35
N ALA A 5 -17.36 9.43 -1.99
CA ALA A 5 -17.60 8.85 -0.67
C ALA A 5 -16.35 8.09 -0.18
N LEU A 6 -16.16 8.06 1.13
CA LEU A 6 -15.10 7.31 1.79
C LEU A 6 -15.69 6.10 2.48
N ASP A 7 -15.02 4.96 2.40
CA ASP A 7 -15.27 3.77 3.21
C ASP A 7 -14.10 3.61 4.19
N TYR A 8 -14.39 3.75 5.49
CA TYR A 8 -13.46 3.49 6.57
C TYR A 8 -14.08 2.50 7.55
N CYS A 9 -13.46 1.32 7.70
CA CYS A 9 -13.95 0.25 8.57
C CYS A 9 -15.42 -0.16 8.31
N GLY A 10 -15.91 -0.01 7.06
CA GLY A 10 -17.29 -0.30 6.67
C GLY A 10 -18.26 0.86 6.88
N GLU A 11 -17.82 1.97 7.47
CA GLU A 11 -18.59 3.20 7.62
C GLU A 11 -18.38 4.12 6.41
N TRP A 12 -19.49 4.65 5.90
CA TRP A 12 -19.49 5.52 4.73
C TRP A 12 -19.60 6.98 5.11
N HIS A 13 -18.66 7.79 4.62
CA HIS A 13 -18.62 9.24 4.82
C HIS A 13 -18.68 9.97 3.49
N GLU A 14 -19.46 11.06 3.42
CA GLU A 14 -19.66 11.83 2.18
C GLU A 14 -19.15 13.26 2.37
N PRO A 15 -17.97 13.59 1.82
CA PRO A 15 -17.45 14.95 1.82
C PRO A 15 -18.43 15.93 1.15
N PRO A 16 -18.68 17.10 1.75
CA PRO A 16 -19.52 18.12 1.14
C PRO A 16 -18.84 18.75 -0.09
N ASP A 17 -19.64 19.10 -1.10
CA ASP A 17 -19.16 19.68 -2.36
C ASP A 17 -18.53 21.08 -2.20
N ASP A 18 -18.89 21.81 -1.15
CA ASP A 18 -18.56 23.23 -0.94
C ASP A 18 -17.72 23.49 0.33
N ALA A 19 -17.28 22.44 1.02
CA ALA A 19 -16.44 22.57 2.20
C ALA A 19 -15.28 21.55 2.20
N VAL A 20 -14.31 21.81 3.06
CA VAL A 20 -13.18 20.91 3.29
C VAL A 20 -13.63 19.79 4.22
N PHE A 21 -13.35 18.55 3.84
CA PHE A 21 -13.53 17.37 4.68
C PHE A 21 -12.17 16.95 5.25
N SER A 22 -12.02 17.06 6.56
CA SER A 22 -10.79 16.81 7.29
C SER A 22 -10.71 15.38 7.83
N ILE A 23 -9.53 14.78 7.69
CA ILE A 23 -9.24 13.40 8.10
C ILE A 23 -7.99 13.41 8.98
N GLY A 24 -8.05 12.75 10.13
CA GLY A 24 -6.93 12.65 11.04
C GLY A 24 -7.32 12.03 12.37
N ARG A 25 -6.57 12.36 13.42
CA ARG A 25 -6.95 11.99 14.80
C ARG A 25 -8.20 12.73 15.26
N GLU A 26 -8.45 13.90 14.70
CA GLU A 26 -9.63 14.75 14.93
C GLU A 26 -10.15 15.21 13.55
N GLY A 27 -11.38 15.72 13.48
CA GLY A 27 -11.97 16.24 12.23
C GLY A 27 -13.27 15.53 11.83
N ASP A 28 -13.63 15.65 10.55
CA ASP A 28 -14.85 15.08 9.99
C ASP A 28 -14.80 13.54 9.92
N LEU A 29 -13.61 13.01 9.61
CA LEU A 29 -13.27 11.59 9.78
C LEU A 29 -12.17 11.45 10.84
N ALA A 30 -12.58 11.11 12.06
CA ALA A 30 -11.68 10.73 13.14
C ALA A 30 -11.26 9.26 12.99
N VAL A 31 -10.01 9.03 12.59
CA VAL A 31 -9.47 7.70 12.28
C VAL A 31 -9.22 6.87 13.54
N ASP A 32 -8.49 7.44 14.50
CA ASP A 32 -8.03 6.79 15.74
C ASP A 32 -7.45 7.87 16.69
N GLU A 33 -7.46 7.65 17.99
CA GLU A 33 -6.84 8.50 19.03
C GLU A 33 -5.30 8.35 19.13
N ASN A 34 -4.67 7.56 18.27
CA ASN A 34 -3.22 7.34 18.22
C ASN A 34 -2.40 8.65 18.24
N PRO A 35 -1.52 8.88 19.24
CA PRO A 35 -0.77 10.14 19.39
C PRO A 35 0.26 10.39 18.27
N TYR A 36 0.64 9.35 17.52
CA TYR A 36 1.50 9.50 16.36
C TYR A 36 0.75 10.03 15.14
N LEU A 37 -0.59 9.95 15.13
CA LEU A 37 -1.43 10.50 14.06
C LEU A 37 -1.66 11.99 14.27
N HIS A 38 -1.49 12.78 13.21
CA HIS A 38 -1.76 14.21 13.29
C HIS A 38 -3.25 14.48 13.51
N ARG A 39 -3.57 15.57 14.22
CA ARG A 39 -4.95 16.05 14.39
C ARG A 39 -5.63 16.24 13.05
N GLN A 40 -5.00 17.01 12.17
CA GLN A 40 -5.37 17.14 10.76
C GLN A 40 -4.24 16.53 9.93
N PHE A 41 -4.56 15.52 9.15
CA PHE A 41 -3.58 14.81 8.35
C PHE A 41 -3.88 14.94 6.86
N LEU A 42 -5.07 14.56 6.44
CA LEU A 42 -5.51 14.67 5.05
C LEU A 42 -6.75 15.55 4.98
N GLU A 43 -6.89 16.23 3.84
CA GLU A 43 -8.08 17.01 3.51
C GLU A 43 -8.58 16.61 2.13
N ILE A 44 -9.90 16.47 2.01
CA ILE A 44 -10.59 16.29 0.75
C ILE A 44 -11.43 17.53 0.47
N ALA A 45 -11.24 18.12 -0.70
CA ALA A 45 -11.99 19.30 -1.10
C ALA A 45 -12.22 19.30 -2.62
N ARG A 46 -13.38 19.80 -3.03
CA ARG A 46 -13.68 20.02 -4.45
C ARG A 46 -13.21 21.42 -4.85
N GLN A 47 -12.36 21.50 -5.87
CA GLN A 47 -11.87 22.77 -6.42
C GLN A 47 -11.92 22.70 -7.94
N ASN A 48 -12.57 23.68 -8.57
CA ASN A 48 -12.74 23.77 -10.02
C ASN A 48 -13.31 22.48 -10.65
N GLY A 49 -14.27 21.86 -9.98
CA GLY A 49 -14.93 20.63 -10.45
C GLY A 49 -14.13 19.35 -10.26
N ILE A 50 -12.94 19.41 -9.64
CA ILE A 50 -12.08 18.24 -9.37
C ILE A 50 -11.96 18.05 -7.86
N TRP A 51 -12.04 16.81 -7.42
CA TRP A 51 -11.77 16.43 -6.04
C TRP A 51 -10.26 16.30 -5.80
N TRP A 52 -9.77 16.91 -4.73
CA TRP A 52 -8.36 16.89 -4.36
C TRP A 52 -8.19 16.20 -3.02
N LEU A 53 -7.20 15.31 -2.92
CA LEU A 53 -6.66 14.83 -1.66
C LEU A 53 -5.39 15.61 -1.35
N SER A 54 -5.36 16.31 -0.23
CA SER A 54 -4.22 17.12 0.22
C SER A 54 -3.67 16.57 1.53
N ASN A 55 -2.35 16.47 1.66
CA ASN A 55 -1.71 16.17 2.94
C ASN A 55 -1.33 17.49 3.63
N VAL A 56 -2.11 17.85 4.63
CA VAL A 56 -1.91 19.05 5.47
C VAL A 56 -1.11 18.75 6.74
N GLY A 57 -0.75 17.48 6.95
CA GLY A 57 0.14 17.05 8.00
C GLY A 57 1.58 17.57 7.83
N SER A 58 2.38 17.47 8.90
CA SER A 58 3.76 17.96 8.90
C SER A 58 4.83 16.87 8.72
N MET A 59 4.55 15.62 9.09
CA MET A 59 5.56 14.55 9.11
C MET A 59 5.19 13.27 8.32
N ILE A 60 3.95 12.82 8.39
CA ILE A 60 3.49 11.58 7.76
C ILE A 60 3.20 11.81 6.27
N SER A 61 3.53 10.84 5.43
CA SER A 61 3.10 10.78 4.02
C SER A 61 2.06 9.68 3.84
N ALA A 62 1.09 9.92 2.96
CA ALA A 62 0.15 8.89 2.52
C ALA A 62 0.60 8.30 1.18
N THR A 63 0.29 7.03 0.96
CA THR A 63 0.31 6.42 -0.36
C THR A 63 -1.12 6.36 -0.86
N VAL A 64 -1.27 6.62 -2.15
CA VAL A 64 -2.55 6.60 -2.83
C VAL A 64 -2.40 5.73 -4.06
N ALA A 65 -3.24 4.72 -4.18
CA ALA A 65 -3.19 3.78 -5.29
C ALA A 65 -4.59 3.55 -5.85
N ASP A 66 -4.67 3.36 -7.15
CA ASP A 66 -5.91 2.87 -7.74
C ASP A 66 -6.02 1.34 -7.53
N THR A 67 -7.24 0.81 -7.57
CA THR A 67 -7.46 -0.62 -7.31
C THR A 67 -7.09 -1.54 -8.47
N THR A 68 -6.80 -0.99 -9.66
CA THR A 68 -6.31 -1.79 -10.81
C THR A 68 -4.78 -1.89 -10.84
N GLY A 69 -4.08 -1.12 -10.00
CA GLY A 69 -2.63 -1.09 -9.88
C GLY A 69 -1.89 -0.39 -11.01
N GLY A 70 -2.60 0.39 -11.82
CA GLY A 70 -2.00 1.22 -12.86
C GLY A 70 -1.34 2.50 -12.35
N MET A 71 -1.67 2.94 -11.13
CA MET A 71 -1.23 4.16 -10.50
C MET A 71 -0.97 3.95 -9.02
N GLN A 72 0.21 4.40 -8.57
CA GLN A 72 0.56 4.57 -7.17
C GLN A 72 1.30 5.90 -7.03
N ALA A 73 0.92 6.70 -6.04
CA ALA A 73 1.52 8.00 -5.75
C ALA A 73 1.77 8.18 -4.25
N TRP A 74 2.81 8.95 -3.91
CA TRP A 74 3.05 9.41 -2.55
C TRP A 74 2.59 10.86 -2.39
N VAL A 75 1.78 11.09 -1.37
CA VAL A 75 1.32 12.42 -0.97
C VAL A 75 2.13 12.84 0.25
N ALA A 76 3.26 13.49 -0.01
CA ALA A 76 4.13 14.06 1.01
C ALA A 76 3.43 15.25 1.73
N PRO A 77 3.88 15.64 2.93
CA PRO A 77 3.45 16.88 3.58
C PRO A 77 3.42 18.08 2.62
N GLY A 78 2.29 18.79 2.57
CA GLY A 78 2.05 19.93 1.69
C GLY A 78 1.74 19.58 0.23
N ALA A 79 1.83 18.31 -0.17
CA ALA A 79 1.45 17.87 -1.50
C ALA A 79 -0.06 17.62 -1.60
N ARG A 80 -0.57 17.71 -2.83
CA ARG A 80 -1.95 17.34 -3.17
C ARG A 80 -2.00 16.61 -4.50
N ILE A 81 -2.97 15.72 -4.63
CA ILE A 81 -3.22 14.95 -5.86
C ILE A 81 -4.70 14.98 -6.21
N PRO A 82 -5.05 14.91 -7.51
CA PRO A 82 -6.44 14.84 -7.93
C PRO A 82 -6.97 13.41 -7.77
N ILE A 83 -8.20 13.30 -7.26
CA ILE A 83 -8.95 12.04 -7.15
C ILE A 83 -9.72 11.87 -8.45
N VAL A 84 -9.25 10.98 -9.32
CA VAL A 84 -9.77 10.83 -10.69
C VAL A 84 -10.15 9.39 -11.06
N PHE A 85 -9.82 8.44 -10.19
CA PHE A 85 -10.12 7.01 -10.35
C PHE A 85 -11.41 6.66 -9.62
N GLY A 86 -12.14 5.66 -10.13
CA GLY A 86 -13.44 5.27 -9.58
C GLY A 86 -13.34 4.68 -8.17
N GLN A 87 -12.23 4.00 -7.88
CA GLN A 87 -11.88 3.52 -6.56
C GLN A 87 -10.39 3.75 -6.32
N THR A 88 -10.07 4.39 -5.20
CA THR A 88 -8.71 4.73 -4.81
C THR A 88 -8.51 4.32 -3.36
N ARG A 89 -7.43 3.60 -3.06
CA ARG A 89 -7.06 3.26 -1.69
C ARG A 89 -6.02 4.23 -1.17
N VAL A 90 -6.23 4.73 0.04
CA VAL A 90 -5.27 5.56 0.77
C VAL A 90 -4.71 4.76 1.93
N VAL A 91 -3.38 4.72 2.05
CA VAL A 91 -2.67 3.98 3.10
C VAL A 91 -1.63 4.87 3.74
N PHE A 92 -1.52 4.81 5.06
CA PHE A 92 -0.50 5.55 5.79
C PHE A 92 -0.17 4.88 7.12
N THR A 93 1.02 5.17 7.65
CA THR A 93 1.48 4.59 8.92
C THR A 93 1.75 5.71 9.92
N ALA A 94 1.13 5.63 11.10
CA ALA A 94 1.36 6.52 12.22
C ALA A 94 1.87 5.71 13.42
N GLY A 95 3.15 5.90 13.75
CA GLY A 95 3.80 5.13 14.81
C GLY A 95 3.82 3.62 14.48
N PRO A 96 3.27 2.75 15.35
CA PRO A 96 3.23 1.31 15.09
C PRO A 96 2.05 0.86 14.21
N THR A 97 1.10 1.74 13.91
CA THR A 97 -0.18 1.37 13.30
C THR A 97 -0.25 1.83 11.85
N THR A 98 -0.66 0.94 10.95
CA THR A 98 -0.97 1.28 9.55
C THR A 98 -2.48 1.35 9.39
N TYR A 99 -2.93 2.44 8.79
CA TYR A 99 -4.32 2.76 8.52
C TYR A 99 -4.57 2.75 7.02
N GLU A 100 -5.79 2.45 6.65
CA GLU A 100 -6.27 2.52 5.29
C GLU A 100 -7.72 2.99 5.25
N PHE A 101 -8.10 3.61 4.13
CA PHE A 101 -9.49 3.86 3.77
C PHE A 101 -9.60 3.88 2.25
N ASP A 102 -10.80 3.58 1.76
CA ASP A 102 -11.11 3.63 0.34
C ASP A 102 -11.89 4.89 -0.01
N ILE A 103 -11.61 5.46 -1.17
CA ILE A 103 -12.32 6.58 -1.76
C ILE A 103 -13.02 6.07 -3.03
N HIS A 104 -14.33 6.29 -3.10
CA HIS A 104 -15.18 5.93 -4.21
C HIS A 104 -15.66 7.18 -4.94
N LEU A 105 -15.30 7.33 -6.21
CA LEU A 105 -15.74 8.42 -7.08
C LEU A 105 -16.71 7.87 -8.12
N ARG A 106 -17.94 8.38 -8.14
CA ARG A 106 -18.99 7.89 -9.06
C ARG A 106 -18.66 8.10 -10.52
N THR A 107 -18.10 9.27 -10.83
CA THR A 107 -17.84 9.72 -12.20
C THR A 107 -16.34 9.93 -12.37
N PRO A 108 -15.56 8.85 -12.55
CA PRO A 108 -14.12 8.97 -12.71
C PRO A 108 -13.77 9.69 -14.01
N ALA A 109 -12.90 10.69 -13.91
CA ALA A 109 -12.36 11.41 -15.06
C ALA A 109 -11.24 10.62 -15.76
N PHE A 110 -10.55 9.74 -15.03
CA PHE A 110 -9.49 8.89 -15.58
C PHE A 110 -10.08 7.60 -16.17
N ARG A 111 -9.68 7.29 -17.40
CA ARG A 111 -9.94 6.00 -18.04
C ARG A 111 -8.60 5.37 -18.41
N GLN A 112 -8.32 4.19 -17.88
CA GLN A 112 -7.11 3.46 -18.20
C GLN A 112 -7.11 3.12 -19.69
N GLN A 113 -6.05 3.50 -20.41
CA GLN A 113 -5.83 3.01 -21.76
C GLN A 113 -5.29 1.58 -21.65
N ALA A 114 -6.00 0.61 -22.22
CA ALA A 114 -5.50 -0.75 -22.35
C ALA A 114 -4.23 -0.71 -23.21
N ARG A 115 -3.08 -1.02 -22.61
CA ARG A 115 -1.84 -1.19 -23.37
C ARG A 115 -1.90 -2.58 -24.01
N ALA A 116 -1.95 -2.64 -25.33
CA ALA A 116 -1.65 -3.88 -26.05
C ALA A 116 -0.23 -4.32 -25.65
N GLU A 117 -0.03 -5.60 -25.34
CA GLU A 117 1.29 -6.12 -24.98
C GLU A 117 2.27 -5.80 -26.10
N ASP A 118 3.19 -4.88 -25.82
CA ASP A 118 4.21 -4.44 -26.77
C ASP A 118 5.26 -5.54 -26.84
N SER A 119 5.07 -6.43 -27.82
CA SER A 119 6.02 -7.48 -28.14
C SER A 119 7.24 -6.86 -28.84
N GLY A 120 8.23 -6.47 -28.05
CA GLY A 120 9.60 -6.29 -28.52
C GLY A 120 10.08 -4.84 -28.61
N GLY A 121 10.87 -4.45 -27.61
CA GLY A 121 11.76 -3.30 -27.69
C GLY A 121 13.00 -3.58 -26.85
N ALA A 122 14.15 -3.83 -27.49
CA ALA A 122 15.42 -4.01 -26.82
C ALA A 122 15.83 -2.71 -26.11
N ALA A 123 16.29 -2.84 -24.86
CA ALA A 123 16.68 -1.79 -23.91
C ALA A 123 15.53 -1.14 -23.11
N THR A 124 14.88 -1.92 -22.25
CA THR A 124 14.29 -1.44 -21.00
C THR A 124 14.54 -2.52 -19.96
N ILE A 125 14.95 -2.16 -18.74
CA ILE A 125 15.08 -3.14 -17.65
C ILE A 125 13.71 -3.81 -17.51
N GLY A 126 13.65 -5.10 -17.84
CA GLY A 126 12.42 -5.88 -17.75
C GLY A 126 11.88 -5.91 -16.32
N PRO A 127 10.63 -6.34 -16.11
CA PRO A 127 10.01 -6.39 -14.79
C PRO A 127 10.92 -7.13 -13.81
N VAL A 128 10.97 -6.65 -12.56
CA VAL A 128 11.78 -7.26 -11.50
C VAL A 128 11.35 -8.71 -11.32
N ARG A 129 12.17 -9.66 -11.77
CA ARG A 129 11.90 -11.09 -11.60
C ARG A 129 12.30 -11.52 -10.21
N PHE A 130 11.39 -12.09 -9.43
CA PHE A 130 11.70 -12.69 -8.14
C PHE A 130 11.81 -14.21 -8.29
N THR A 131 12.67 -14.84 -7.49
CA THR A 131 12.63 -16.30 -7.33
C THR A 131 11.40 -16.70 -6.52
N ASP A 132 10.94 -17.95 -6.62
CA ASP A 132 9.81 -18.45 -5.83
C ASP A 132 10.02 -18.23 -4.32
N ALA A 133 11.25 -18.42 -3.84
CA ALA A 133 11.61 -18.15 -2.44
C ALA A 133 11.49 -16.66 -2.08
N GLN A 134 11.89 -15.75 -2.97
CA GLN A 134 11.73 -14.31 -2.76
C GLN A 134 10.24 -13.92 -2.80
N LYS A 135 9.48 -14.45 -3.75
CA LYS A 135 8.05 -14.18 -3.90
C LYS A 135 7.27 -14.75 -2.70
N ALA A 136 7.64 -15.92 -2.19
CA ALA A 136 7.04 -16.51 -0.99
C ALA A 136 7.24 -15.68 0.28
N VAL A 137 8.36 -14.97 0.43
CA VAL A 137 8.53 -14.01 1.55
C VAL A 137 7.52 -12.87 1.47
N ILE A 138 7.28 -12.34 0.26
CA ILE A 138 6.29 -11.29 0.04
C ILE A 138 4.88 -11.83 0.30
N VAL A 139 4.56 -13.00 -0.24
CA VAL A 139 3.26 -13.68 -0.05
C VAL A 139 3.01 -13.99 1.42
N ALA A 140 4.01 -14.45 2.18
CA ALA A 140 3.85 -14.75 3.61
C ALA A 140 3.51 -13.51 4.45
N LEU A 141 4.02 -12.34 4.06
CA LEU A 141 3.67 -11.07 4.70
C LEU A 141 2.33 -10.51 4.19
N ALA A 142 1.99 -10.77 2.93
CA ALA A 142 0.78 -10.27 2.28
C ALA A 142 -0.44 -11.21 2.44
N GLU A 143 -0.24 -12.42 2.97
CA GLU A 143 -1.26 -13.48 3.04
C GLU A 143 -2.62 -13.00 3.59
N PRO A 144 -2.68 -12.25 4.72
CA PRO A 144 -3.97 -11.77 5.24
C PRO A 144 -4.74 -10.91 4.25
N LEU A 145 -4.05 -10.01 3.54
CA LEU A 145 -4.64 -9.12 2.55
C LEU A 145 -5.07 -9.88 1.28
N LEU A 146 -4.29 -10.89 0.88
CA LEU A 146 -4.57 -11.72 -0.29
C LEU A 146 -5.77 -12.65 -0.09
N ARG A 147 -6.01 -13.12 1.14
CA ARG A 147 -7.15 -13.98 1.48
C ARG A 147 -8.47 -13.21 1.68
N ARG A 148 -8.45 -11.87 1.65
CA ARG A 148 -9.62 -10.99 1.81
C ARG A 148 -10.46 -11.28 3.08
N GLU A 149 -9.82 -11.48 4.22
CA GLU A 149 -10.52 -11.58 5.50
C GLU A 149 -10.75 -10.19 6.13
N GLY A 150 -11.39 -9.24 5.45
CA GLY A 150 -11.75 -7.92 6.04
C GLY A 150 -10.62 -7.20 6.82
N THR A 151 -9.36 -7.51 6.50
CA THR A 151 -8.19 -7.19 7.31
C THR A 151 -7.32 -6.22 6.53
N GLY A 152 -7.19 -5.00 7.04
CA GLY A 152 -6.32 -4.00 6.45
C GLY A 152 -4.84 -4.28 6.70
N TYR A 153 -3.96 -3.37 6.24
CA TYR A 153 -2.51 -3.47 6.43
C TYR A 153 -2.04 -3.52 7.90
N SER A 154 -2.93 -3.35 8.88
CA SER A 154 -2.66 -3.60 10.31
C SER A 154 -2.46 -5.09 10.62
N ALA A 155 -3.00 -5.99 9.80
CA ALA A 155 -2.90 -7.45 9.99
C ALA A 155 -1.58 -8.04 9.48
N ILE A 156 -0.65 -7.22 8.98
CA ILE A 156 0.64 -7.70 8.46
C ILE A 156 1.39 -8.45 9.58
N PRO A 157 1.69 -9.75 9.40
CA PRO A 157 2.33 -10.57 10.43
C PRO A 157 3.76 -10.08 10.69
N SER A 158 4.29 -10.36 11.89
CA SER A 158 5.72 -10.19 12.20
C SER A 158 6.61 -11.04 11.30
N SER A 159 7.90 -10.70 11.14
CA SER A 159 8.86 -11.56 10.43
C SER A 159 8.95 -12.97 11.04
N ALA A 160 8.75 -13.10 12.36
CA ALA A 160 8.75 -14.39 13.05
C ALA A 160 7.55 -15.25 12.62
N GLN A 161 6.34 -14.68 12.63
CA GLN A 161 5.12 -15.37 12.18
C GLN A 161 5.20 -15.75 10.69
N ALA A 162 5.71 -14.86 9.84
CA ALA A 162 5.88 -15.14 8.42
C ALA A 162 6.95 -16.22 8.15
N ALA A 163 8.04 -16.24 8.92
CA ALA A 163 9.06 -17.28 8.84
C ALA A 163 8.51 -18.65 9.28
N GLU A 164 7.75 -18.69 10.38
CA GLU A 164 7.07 -19.88 10.86
C GLU A 164 6.10 -20.44 9.81
N LYS A 165 5.35 -19.56 9.13
CA LYS A 165 4.43 -19.96 8.06
C LYS A 165 5.12 -20.70 6.92
N LEU A 166 6.33 -20.27 6.55
CA LEU A 166 7.16 -20.90 5.52
C LEU A 166 7.97 -22.10 6.05
N GLY A 167 7.97 -22.35 7.36
CA GLY A 167 8.83 -23.35 7.99
C GLY A 167 10.33 -22.99 7.91
N TRP A 168 10.67 -21.70 7.84
CA TRP A 168 12.04 -21.22 7.69
C TRP A 168 12.61 -20.69 9.00
N ALA A 169 13.93 -20.78 9.16
CA ALA A 169 14.63 -20.03 10.19
C ALA A 169 14.45 -18.51 9.99
N LEU A 170 14.25 -17.76 11.08
CA LEU A 170 14.07 -16.30 11.03
C LEU A 170 15.22 -15.57 10.33
N THR A 171 16.45 -16.06 10.47
CA THR A 171 17.64 -15.52 9.81
C THR A 171 17.57 -15.68 8.28
N ARG A 172 17.12 -16.84 7.77
CA ARG A 172 16.89 -17.08 6.34
C ARG A 172 15.81 -16.15 5.80
N PHE A 173 14.70 -16.02 6.53
CA PHE A 173 13.60 -15.15 6.16
C PHE A 173 14.05 -13.68 6.04
N ASN A 174 14.70 -13.15 7.08
CA ASN A 174 15.18 -11.76 7.08
C ASN A 174 16.19 -11.51 5.95
N ARG A 175 17.11 -12.44 5.69
CA ARG A 175 18.05 -12.34 4.56
C ARG A 175 17.34 -12.25 3.21
N LYS A 176 16.30 -13.05 2.98
CA LYS A 176 15.52 -12.98 1.73
C LYS A 176 14.66 -11.72 1.65
N LEU A 177 14.09 -11.27 2.77
CA LEU A 177 13.34 -10.02 2.88
C LEU A 177 14.21 -8.81 2.52
N ASP A 178 15.44 -8.76 3.03
CA ASP A 178 16.42 -7.70 2.72
C ASP A 178 16.74 -7.68 1.22
N ASN A 179 17.01 -8.86 0.63
CA ASN A 179 17.27 -9.00 -0.79
C ASN A 179 16.09 -8.52 -1.66
N VAL A 180 14.85 -8.83 -1.26
CA VAL A 180 13.64 -8.37 -1.96
C VAL A 180 13.56 -6.85 -1.93
N CYS A 181 13.70 -6.24 -0.75
CA CYS A 181 13.60 -4.81 -0.58
C CYS A 181 14.71 -4.06 -1.34
N ASP A 182 15.94 -4.56 -1.33
CA ASP A 182 17.06 -3.98 -2.08
C ASP A 182 16.85 -4.06 -3.59
N LYS A 183 16.19 -5.12 -4.07
CA LYS A 183 15.88 -5.29 -5.49
C LYS A 183 14.83 -4.28 -5.96
N LEU A 184 13.81 -4.04 -5.14
CA LEU A 184 12.77 -3.04 -5.42
C LEU A 184 13.31 -1.60 -5.30
N ASP A 185 14.18 -1.33 -4.33
CA ASP A 185 14.83 -0.03 -4.20
C ASP A 185 15.67 0.32 -5.44
N ARG A 186 16.42 -0.64 -6.00
CA ARG A 186 17.21 -0.45 -7.23
C ARG A 186 16.39 -0.10 -8.47
N VAL A 187 15.10 -0.45 -8.49
CA VAL A 187 14.20 -0.07 -9.59
C VAL A 187 13.33 1.14 -9.26
N GLY A 188 13.65 1.85 -8.17
CA GLY A 188 13.05 3.13 -7.85
C GLY A 188 11.79 3.06 -6.96
N VAL A 189 11.51 1.92 -6.33
CA VAL A 189 10.41 1.85 -5.35
C VAL A 189 10.81 2.62 -4.09
N ALA A 190 10.17 3.75 -3.86
CA ALA A 190 10.48 4.62 -2.73
C ALA A 190 10.06 3.99 -1.39
N GLY A 191 10.78 4.33 -0.31
CA GLY A 191 10.41 3.94 1.05
C GLY A 191 10.87 2.55 1.50
N LEU A 192 11.60 1.80 0.67
CA LEU A 192 12.16 0.49 1.00
C LEU A 192 13.56 0.51 1.61
N ARG A 193 14.18 1.71 1.70
CA ARG A 193 15.37 1.99 2.49
C ARG A 193 15.04 2.95 3.62
N GLY A 194 15.06 2.45 4.86
CA GLY A 194 15.04 3.27 6.05
C GLY A 194 16.46 3.75 6.37
N GLY A 195 16.64 5.06 6.59
CA GLY A 195 17.84 5.56 7.28
C GLY A 195 17.98 4.87 8.65
N ALA A 196 19.22 4.63 9.06
CA ALA A 196 19.57 3.87 10.27
C ALA A 196 18.70 4.30 11.48
N GLY A 197 17.79 3.43 11.91
CA GLY A 197 17.00 3.59 13.14
C GLY A 197 15.48 3.73 12.99
N ARG A 198 14.91 3.99 11.80
CA ARG A 198 13.44 4.06 11.63
C ARG A 198 12.84 2.69 11.26
N LEU A 199 12.50 1.94 12.31
CA LEU A 199 11.74 0.68 12.45
C LEU A 199 11.55 -0.22 11.20
N ALA A 200 12.05 -1.46 11.31
CA ALA A 200 11.81 -2.56 10.37
C ALA A 200 10.32 -2.86 10.12
N THR A 201 9.42 -2.53 11.05
CA THR A 201 7.95 -2.66 10.87
C THR A 201 7.44 -1.76 9.75
N ASN A 202 7.93 -0.53 9.63
CA ASN A 202 7.55 0.37 8.55
C ASN A 202 8.00 -0.19 7.20
N ARG A 203 9.21 -0.75 7.11
CA ARG A 203 9.71 -1.36 5.86
C ARG A 203 8.85 -2.53 5.39
N ARG A 204 8.37 -3.39 6.30
CA ARG A 204 7.49 -4.51 5.97
C ARG A 204 6.12 -4.05 5.50
N ALA A 205 5.53 -3.08 6.21
CA ALA A 205 4.28 -2.46 5.79
C ALA A 205 4.40 -1.86 4.39
N ARG A 206 5.49 -1.12 4.12
CA ARG A 206 5.78 -0.55 2.80
C ARG A 206 5.98 -1.60 1.70
N LEU A 207 6.69 -2.69 1.99
CA LEU A 207 6.86 -3.79 1.05
C LEU A 207 5.51 -4.40 0.67
N VAL A 208 4.67 -4.73 1.66
CA VAL A 208 3.37 -5.36 1.44
C VAL A 208 2.42 -4.41 0.73
N GLU A 209 2.38 -3.15 1.15
CA GLU A 209 1.64 -2.08 0.48
C GLU A 209 1.97 -2.04 -1.01
N HIS A 210 3.23 -1.83 -1.36
CA HIS A 210 3.66 -1.81 -2.75
C HIS A 210 3.34 -3.12 -3.48
N ALA A 211 3.57 -4.27 -2.85
CA ALA A 211 3.36 -5.56 -3.49
C ALA A 211 1.90 -5.83 -3.84
N ILE A 212 0.96 -5.39 -2.99
CA ILE A 212 -0.48 -5.46 -3.24
C ILE A 212 -0.91 -4.42 -4.28
N THR A 213 -0.52 -3.16 -4.11
CA THR A 213 -0.99 -2.07 -4.99
C THR A 213 -0.46 -2.19 -6.41
N SER A 214 0.76 -2.71 -6.59
CA SER A 214 1.35 -2.94 -7.92
C SER A 214 0.98 -4.30 -8.54
N HIS A 215 0.16 -5.11 -7.86
CA HIS A 215 -0.11 -6.51 -8.23
C HIS A 215 1.15 -7.37 -8.42
N LEU A 216 2.22 -7.06 -7.69
CA LEU A 216 3.45 -7.89 -7.67
C LEU A 216 3.16 -9.30 -7.15
N VAL A 217 2.24 -9.40 -6.20
CA VAL A 217 1.66 -10.66 -5.74
C VAL A 217 0.13 -10.57 -5.79
N THR A 218 -0.50 -11.69 -6.12
CA THR A 218 -1.97 -11.81 -6.16
C THR A 218 -2.43 -13.03 -5.38
N ALA A 219 -3.75 -13.23 -5.27
CA ALA A 219 -4.30 -14.41 -4.59
C ALA A 219 -3.86 -15.73 -5.23
N GLU A 220 -3.51 -15.73 -6.52
CA GLU A 220 -2.98 -16.91 -7.23
C GLU A 220 -1.62 -17.36 -6.68
N ASP A 221 -0.87 -16.44 -6.06
CA ASP A 221 0.45 -16.72 -5.52
C ASP A 221 0.41 -17.38 -4.13
N LEU A 222 -0.78 -17.51 -3.51
CA LEU A 222 -0.93 -18.13 -2.18
C LEU A 222 -0.39 -19.56 -2.13
N GLY A 223 -0.43 -20.31 -3.25
CA GLY A 223 0.14 -21.65 -3.34
C GLY A 223 1.66 -21.72 -3.15
N LEU A 224 2.37 -20.58 -3.23
CA LEU A 224 3.81 -20.52 -2.95
C LEU A 224 4.14 -20.78 -1.48
N LEU A 225 3.21 -20.53 -0.56
CA LEU A 225 3.42 -20.81 0.86
C LEU A 225 3.65 -22.30 1.08
N ASP A 226 2.76 -23.12 0.53
CA ASP A 226 2.84 -24.58 0.64
C ASP A 226 4.01 -25.14 -0.18
N ALA A 227 4.28 -24.56 -1.37
CA ALA A 227 5.39 -25.01 -2.22
C ALA A 227 6.78 -24.80 -1.60
N GLN A 228 6.92 -23.82 -0.70
CA GLN A 228 8.19 -23.50 -0.04
C GLN A 228 8.34 -24.12 1.36
N GLN A 229 7.25 -24.65 1.94
CA GLN A 229 7.33 -25.37 3.20
C GLN A 229 8.26 -26.59 3.05
N GLY A 230 9.29 -26.64 3.88
CA GLY A 230 10.23 -27.77 3.92
C GLY A 230 11.24 -27.84 2.77
N ARG A 231 11.26 -26.88 1.83
CA ARG A 231 12.37 -26.77 0.87
C ARG A 231 13.63 -26.27 1.58
N ALA A 232 14.59 -27.17 1.78
CA ALA A 232 15.97 -26.83 2.14
C ALA A 232 16.56 -25.87 1.09
N GLU A 233 17.55 -25.08 1.46
CA GLU A 233 18.18 -24.12 0.55
C GLU A 233 18.78 -24.86 -0.66
N ASP A 234 18.16 -24.77 -1.82
CA ASP A 234 18.89 -24.85 -3.08
C ASP A 234 19.53 -23.46 -3.27
N GLU A 235 20.87 -23.43 -3.22
CA GLU A 235 21.74 -22.26 -3.36
C GLU A 235 21.47 -21.47 -4.66
#